data_AF-A0A0N4WC94-F1
#
_entry.id   AF-A0A0N4WC94-F1
#
_cell.length_a   1.000
_cell.length_b   1.000
_cell.length_c   1.000
_cell.angle_alpha   90.00
_cell.angle_beta   90.00
_cell.angle_gamma   90.00
#
_symmetry.space_group_name_H-M   'P 1'
#
loop_
_entity.id
_entity.type
_entity.pdbx_description
1 polymer ?
#
loop_
_entity_poly.entity_id
_entity_poly.type
_entity_poly.pdbx_seq_one_letter_code
_entity_poly.pdbx_strand_id
1 'polypeptide(L)'
;MHKKADEWLRVLRLVNASSTAADDKLRIEALTNVADYHRDRQRWKEAADHYELAGELDQLMVCYIHLDDFYGLENLAKQLPDGHPLLSCFLRCNQTADALDTCIQLNNWDKAVSLSRTHNLQDVNVLMGKYVKELSESSERSLAAVQLYRRAGRFLDGARVVYRLAEEERKKAATCLRLKKMYVLAALLIEEYHMSNKARLAKEQKGASDANVALNELLEGDGDLSMEDSRMIDRAWTAAQAYHFIMLAQRQLFEGDHYGAMKTSLYLTQFEAYIEPIEVHSLLALSSCACRQFSVCSRAFMRLESLADPQSEERRAYQKLALDLFSRYPPTDNQGKTANCTGCDKAFPVCIASGRPMIAYQFWLCPVCKQRAYEEEIHSFKFCPLCHAQIA
;
A
#
# COMPACT_ATOMS: atom_id res chain seq x y z
N MET A 1 52.52 12.87 -25.38
CA MET A 1 52.95 11.79 -26.31
C MET A 1 52.73 10.40 -25.71
N HIS A 2 53.11 10.11 -24.46
CA HIS A 2 52.98 8.76 -23.88
C HIS A 2 51.55 8.21 -23.73
N LYS A 3 50.52 9.05 -23.47
CA LYS A 3 49.10 8.62 -23.50
C LYS A 3 48.63 8.05 -24.85
N LYS A 4 49.26 8.47 -25.96
CA LYS A 4 48.91 8.00 -27.32
C LYS A 4 49.65 6.71 -27.71
N ALA A 5 50.57 6.25 -26.87
CA ALA A 5 51.41 5.07 -27.12
C ALA A 5 51.14 3.92 -26.13
N ASP A 6 50.05 4.01 -25.34
CA ASP A 6 49.67 3.02 -24.32
C ASP A 6 50.76 2.70 -23.27
N GLU A 7 51.76 3.57 -23.11
CA GLU A 7 52.84 3.42 -22.12
C GLU A 7 52.39 3.88 -20.72
N TRP A 8 51.31 3.32 -20.20
CA TRP A 8 50.66 3.79 -18.97
C TRP A 8 51.54 3.67 -17.70
N LEU A 9 52.44 2.68 -17.64
CA LEU A 9 53.45 2.56 -16.57
C LEU A 9 54.47 3.73 -16.54
N ARG A 10 54.70 4.36 -17.69
CA ARG A 10 55.57 5.54 -17.81
C ARG A 10 54.80 6.81 -17.48
N VAL A 11 53.53 6.87 -17.87
CA VAL A 11 52.60 7.94 -17.49
C VAL A 11 52.42 7.98 -15.98
N LEU A 12 52.18 6.84 -15.31
CA LEU A 12 52.03 6.77 -13.86
C LEU A 12 53.30 7.24 -13.11
N ARG A 13 54.49 6.88 -13.60
CA ARG A 13 55.76 7.36 -13.01
C ARG A 13 55.96 8.87 -13.17
N LEU A 14 55.56 9.43 -14.30
CA LEU A 14 55.64 10.87 -14.54
C LEU A 14 54.65 11.65 -13.67
N VAL A 15 53.41 11.15 -13.54
CA VAL A 15 52.37 11.73 -12.68
C VAL A 15 52.74 11.63 -11.19
N ASN A 16 53.41 10.56 -10.76
CA ASN A 16 53.92 10.44 -9.39
C ASN A 16 55.09 11.38 -9.09
N ALA A 17 55.81 11.85 -10.12
CA ALA A 17 56.94 12.76 -9.98
C ALA A 17 56.52 14.25 -9.99
N SER A 18 55.32 14.58 -10.51
CA SER A 18 54.74 15.92 -10.48
C SER A 18 53.71 16.04 -9.34
N SER A 19 54.09 16.59 -8.19
CA SER A 19 53.13 16.79 -7.09
C SER A 19 52.36 18.12 -7.24
N THR A 20 51.31 18.13 -8.07
CA THR A 20 50.32 19.22 -8.09
C THR A 20 48.91 18.69 -7.88
N ALA A 21 48.11 19.39 -7.06
CA ALA A 21 46.74 18.97 -6.70
C ALA A 21 45.74 18.86 -7.89
N ALA A 22 46.15 19.26 -9.10
CA ALA A 22 45.38 19.09 -10.33
C ALA A 22 45.56 17.70 -10.98
N ASP A 23 46.51 16.87 -10.51
CA ASP A 23 46.88 15.59 -11.12
C ASP A 23 46.06 14.38 -10.62
N ASP A 24 45.20 14.52 -9.60
CA ASP A 24 44.50 13.37 -8.99
C ASP A 24 43.62 12.61 -9.99
N LYS A 25 42.94 13.32 -10.91
CA LYS A 25 42.14 12.68 -11.97
C LYS A 25 43.02 11.93 -12.98
N LEU A 26 44.15 12.51 -13.34
CA LEU A 26 45.11 11.90 -14.27
C LEU A 26 45.82 10.71 -13.63
N ARG A 27 46.01 10.74 -12.32
CA ARG A 27 46.56 9.65 -11.52
C ARG A 27 45.61 8.47 -11.46
N ILE A 28 44.33 8.70 -11.19
CA ILE A 28 43.29 7.65 -11.20
C ILE A 28 43.22 7.02 -12.60
N GLU A 29 43.12 7.83 -13.65
CA GLU A 29 43.10 7.36 -15.04
C GLU A 29 44.34 6.51 -15.38
N ALA A 30 45.54 6.93 -14.93
CA ALA A 30 46.76 6.17 -15.16
C ALA A 30 46.80 4.85 -14.36
N LEU A 31 46.31 4.84 -13.11
CA LEU A 31 46.23 3.65 -12.27
C LEU A 31 45.24 2.63 -12.86
N THR A 32 44.06 3.05 -13.30
CA THR A 32 43.04 2.17 -13.89
C THR A 32 43.56 1.50 -15.17
N ASN A 33 44.21 2.26 -16.07
CA ASN A 33 44.76 1.69 -17.29
C ASN A 33 45.97 0.75 -17.04
N VAL A 34 46.78 1.04 -16.01
CA VAL A 34 47.83 0.10 -15.57
C VAL A 34 47.20 -1.18 -15.01
N ALA A 35 46.17 -1.05 -14.18
CA ALA A 35 45.45 -2.19 -13.63
C ALA A 35 44.80 -3.05 -14.73
N ASP A 36 44.17 -2.43 -15.73
CA ASP A 36 43.62 -3.11 -16.91
C ASP A 36 44.70 -3.90 -17.68
N TYR A 37 45.88 -3.31 -17.86
CA TYR A 37 47.02 -3.99 -18.50
C TYR A 37 47.50 -5.23 -17.72
N HIS A 38 47.52 -5.17 -16.39
CA HIS A 38 47.86 -6.31 -15.55
C HIS A 38 46.74 -7.36 -15.55
N ARG A 39 45.48 -6.93 -15.54
CA ARG A 39 44.29 -7.78 -15.63
C ARG A 39 44.25 -8.59 -16.92
N ASP A 40 44.47 -7.96 -18.07
CA ASP A 40 44.46 -8.62 -19.38
C ASP A 40 45.56 -9.68 -19.52
N ARG A 41 46.60 -9.61 -18.68
CA ARG A 41 47.67 -10.60 -18.56
C ARG A 41 47.50 -11.60 -17.43
N GLN A 42 46.32 -11.62 -16.80
CA GLN A 42 45.97 -12.50 -15.68
C GLN A 42 46.87 -12.33 -14.46
N ARG A 43 47.49 -11.14 -14.29
CA ARG A 43 48.28 -10.80 -13.10
C ARG A 43 47.38 -10.13 -12.07
N TRP A 44 46.48 -10.94 -11.51
CA TRP A 44 45.37 -10.47 -10.67
C TRP A 44 45.82 -9.72 -9.42
N LYS A 45 46.94 -10.12 -8.81
CA LYS A 45 47.48 -9.46 -7.61
C LYS A 45 47.97 -8.04 -7.88
N GLU A 46 48.75 -7.87 -8.94
CA GLU A 46 49.25 -6.56 -9.37
C GLU A 46 48.09 -5.66 -9.84
N ALA A 47 47.09 -6.24 -10.51
CA ALA A 47 45.88 -5.51 -10.89
C ALA A 47 45.07 -5.04 -9.68
N ALA A 48 44.90 -5.89 -8.66
CA ALA A 48 44.19 -5.54 -7.43
C ALA A 48 44.84 -4.36 -6.70
N ASP A 49 46.16 -4.39 -6.49
CA ASP A 49 46.90 -3.30 -5.83
C ASP A 49 46.67 -1.95 -6.55
N HIS A 50 46.61 -1.97 -7.89
CA HIS A 50 46.40 -0.78 -8.69
C HIS A 50 44.94 -0.30 -8.73
N TYR A 51 43.95 -1.20 -8.73
CA TYR A 51 42.53 -0.83 -8.62
C TYR A 51 42.14 -0.34 -7.22
N GLU A 52 42.79 -0.84 -6.17
CA GLU A 52 42.59 -0.35 -4.79
C GLU A 52 43.07 1.10 -4.66
N LEU A 53 44.25 1.41 -5.20
CA LEU A 53 44.73 2.80 -5.33
C LEU A 53 43.87 3.64 -6.29
N ALA A 54 43.26 2.97 -7.27
CA ALA A 54 42.19 3.39 -8.17
C ALA A 54 40.98 4.06 -7.50
N GLY A 55 40.52 3.41 -6.42
CA GLY A 55 39.13 3.54 -5.96
C GLY A 55 38.12 2.84 -6.86
N GLU A 56 38.55 1.97 -7.78
CA GLU A 56 37.70 1.26 -8.76
C GLU A 56 37.23 -0.08 -8.18
N LEU A 57 36.14 -0.03 -7.41
CA LEU A 57 35.66 -1.16 -6.59
C LEU A 57 35.17 -2.36 -7.43
N ASP A 58 34.55 -2.11 -8.59
CA ASP A 58 33.98 -3.16 -9.46
C ASP A 58 35.07 -4.07 -10.04
N GLN A 59 36.17 -3.49 -10.50
CA GLN A 59 37.28 -4.18 -11.12
C GLN A 59 38.20 -4.80 -10.06
N LEU A 60 38.35 -4.14 -8.89
CA LEU A 60 39.03 -4.71 -7.73
C LEU A 60 38.36 -6.02 -7.27
N MET A 61 37.03 -6.02 -7.21
CA MET A 61 36.26 -7.21 -6.88
C MET A 61 36.54 -8.38 -7.84
N VAL A 62 36.59 -8.13 -9.15
CA VAL A 62 36.94 -9.17 -10.14
C VAL A 62 38.32 -9.74 -9.86
N CYS A 63 39.28 -8.90 -9.48
CA CYS A 63 40.63 -9.36 -9.12
C CYS A 63 40.62 -10.24 -7.85
N TYR A 64 39.90 -9.85 -6.80
CA TYR A 64 39.81 -10.68 -5.58
C TYR A 64 39.11 -12.02 -5.81
N ILE A 65 38.10 -12.07 -6.70
CA ILE A 65 37.45 -13.34 -7.08
C ILE A 65 38.45 -14.27 -7.77
N HIS A 66 39.30 -13.76 -8.67
CA HIS A 66 40.32 -14.58 -9.35
C HIS A 66 41.51 -14.96 -8.45
N LEU A 67 41.70 -14.27 -7.32
CA LEU A 67 42.73 -14.56 -6.32
C LEU A 67 42.24 -15.44 -5.17
N ASP A 68 40.94 -15.77 -5.13
CA ASP A 68 40.28 -16.42 -3.98
C ASP A 68 40.53 -15.65 -2.66
N ASP A 69 40.65 -14.32 -2.71
CA ASP A 69 40.85 -13.47 -1.52
C ASP A 69 39.50 -13.08 -0.90
N PHE A 70 38.97 -14.01 -0.10
CA PHE A 70 37.68 -13.87 0.56
C PHE A 70 37.68 -12.81 1.68
N TYR A 71 38.83 -12.54 2.28
CA TYR A 71 38.96 -11.53 3.33
C TYR A 71 38.93 -10.11 2.74
N GLY A 72 39.62 -9.90 1.61
CA GLY A 72 39.55 -8.67 0.83
C GLY A 72 38.12 -8.37 0.36
N LEU A 73 37.40 -9.39 -0.13
CA LEU A 73 36.00 -9.25 -0.53
C LEU A 73 35.06 -8.86 0.62
N GLU A 74 35.24 -9.43 1.82
CA GLU A 74 34.42 -9.10 2.99
C GLU A 74 34.62 -7.64 3.43
N ASN A 75 35.86 -7.16 3.42
CA ASN A 75 36.16 -5.77 3.77
C ASN A 75 35.66 -4.79 2.70
N LEU A 76 35.76 -5.17 1.42
CA LEU A 76 35.21 -4.39 0.32
C LEU A 76 33.68 -4.27 0.47
N ALA A 77 32.98 -5.38 0.77
CA ALA A 77 31.54 -5.44 0.96
C ALA A 77 31.01 -4.42 1.99
N LYS A 78 31.77 -4.17 3.07
CA LYS A 78 31.42 -3.19 4.12
C LYS A 78 31.52 -1.73 3.65
N GLN A 79 32.20 -1.46 2.54
CA GLN A 79 32.45 -0.11 2.02
C GLN A 79 31.47 0.30 0.90
N LEU A 80 30.58 -0.58 0.45
CA LEU A 80 29.71 -0.32 -0.70
C LEU A 80 28.32 0.24 -0.31
N PRO A 81 27.71 1.05 -1.19
CA PRO A 81 26.34 1.54 -1.01
C PRO A 81 25.27 0.42 -1.07
N ASP A 82 24.16 0.66 -0.38
CA ASP A 82 22.99 -0.22 -0.35
C ASP A 82 22.47 -0.53 -1.77
N GLY A 83 22.39 -1.82 -2.13
CA GLY A 83 21.83 -2.30 -3.39
C GLY A 83 22.83 -2.72 -4.47
N HIS A 84 24.14 -2.70 -4.18
CA HIS A 84 25.17 -3.10 -5.14
C HIS A 84 25.01 -4.56 -5.63
N PRO A 85 25.34 -4.88 -6.91
CA PRO A 85 25.31 -6.23 -7.48
C PRO A 85 26.03 -7.34 -6.69
N LEU A 86 26.83 -6.97 -5.68
CA LEU A 86 27.66 -7.84 -4.84
C LEU A 86 26.93 -8.92 -4.04
N LEU A 87 25.61 -8.86 -3.91
CA LEU A 87 24.83 -9.97 -3.34
C LEU A 87 25.00 -11.28 -4.15
N SER A 88 25.40 -11.20 -5.42
CA SER A 88 25.67 -12.40 -6.24
C SER A 88 26.99 -13.11 -5.91
N CYS A 89 27.93 -12.46 -5.21
CA CYS A 89 29.23 -13.06 -4.91
C CYS A 89 29.13 -14.15 -3.83
N PHE A 90 28.35 -13.93 -2.76
CA PHE A 90 28.10 -14.98 -1.76
C PHE A 90 27.34 -16.18 -2.34
N LEU A 91 26.41 -15.95 -3.27
CA LEU A 91 25.71 -17.01 -4.01
C LEU A 91 26.66 -17.84 -4.90
N ARG A 92 27.72 -17.23 -5.45
CA ARG A 92 28.75 -17.92 -6.24
C ARG A 92 29.75 -18.72 -5.37
N CYS A 93 29.92 -18.33 -4.11
CA CYS A 93 30.82 -18.99 -3.15
C CYS A 93 30.14 -20.10 -2.33
N ASN A 94 28.90 -20.48 -2.66
CA ASN A 94 28.12 -21.49 -1.92
C ASN A 94 27.89 -21.16 -0.42
N GLN A 95 28.09 -19.90 -0.03
CA GLN A 95 27.86 -19.37 1.32
C GLN A 95 26.45 -18.79 1.41
N THR A 96 25.45 -19.65 1.29
CA THR A 96 24.05 -19.24 1.21
C THR A 96 23.51 -18.70 2.54
N ALA A 97 24.09 -19.10 3.68
CA ALA A 97 23.78 -18.56 5.00
C ALA A 97 24.26 -17.11 5.18
N ASP A 98 25.52 -16.81 4.83
CA ASP A 98 26.08 -15.46 4.93
C ASP A 98 25.39 -14.50 3.93
N ALA A 99 25.02 -15.00 2.74
CA ALA A 99 24.20 -14.26 1.79
C ALA A 99 22.84 -13.88 2.38
N LEU A 100 22.21 -14.80 3.13
CA LEU A 100 20.93 -14.56 3.78
C LEU A 100 21.06 -13.52 4.90
N ASP A 101 22.06 -13.66 5.77
CA ASP A 101 22.31 -12.72 6.87
C ASP A 101 22.62 -11.32 6.34
N THR A 102 23.40 -11.22 5.26
CA THR A 102 23.67 -9.95 4.58
C THR A 102 22.39 -9.34 4.01
N CYS A 103 21.50 -10.15 3.41
CA CYS A 103 20.19 -9.64 2.95
C CYS A 103 19.35 -9.09 4.11
N ILE A 104 19.36 -9.76 5.26
CA ILE A 104 18.63 -9.35 6.46
C ILE A 104 19.21 -8.03 7.00
N GLN A 105 20.54 -7.93 7.14
CA GLN A 105 21.22 -6.72 7.61
C GLN A 105 20.97 -5.52 6.68
N LEU A 106 20.96 -5.75 5.36
CA LEU A 106 20.70 -4.72 4.35
C LEU A 106 19.20 -4.44 4.12
N ASN A 107 18.30 -5.01 4.94
CA ASN A 107 16.85 -4.89 4.78
C ASN A 107 16.32 -5.29 3.39
N ASN A 108 17.02 -6.18 2.69
CA ASN A 108 16.65 -6.67 1.36
C ASN A 108 15.83 -7.96 1.48
N TRP A 109 14.65 -7.82 2.10
CA TRP A 109 13.80 -8.95 2.48
C TRP A 109 13.24 -9.74 1.30
N ASP A 110 13.01 -9.12 0.15
CA ASP A 110 12.54 -9.78 -1.09
C ASP A 110 13.55 -10.84 -1.51
N LYS A 111 14.83 -10.45 -1.54
CA LYS A 111 15.94 -11.35 -1.85
C LYS A 111 16.13 -12.37 -0.73
N ALA A 112 16.08 -11.96 0.54
CA ALA A 112 16.19 -12.88 1.68
C ALA A 112 15.15 -14.01 1.64
N VAL A 113 13.88 -13.67 1.38
CA VAL A 113 12.78 -14.64 1.27
C VAL A 113 12.98 -15.54 0.04
N SER A 114 13.35 -14.97 -1.11
CA SER A 114 13.62 -15.78 -2.30
C SER A 114 14.77 -16.77 -2.10
N LEU A 115 15.84 -16.33 -1.42
CA LEU A 115 17.07 -17.08 -1.19
C LEU A 115 16.87 -18.17 -0.14
N SER A 116 16.08 -17.89 0.91
CA SER A 116 15.63 -18.90 1.87
C SER A 116 14.75 -19.96 1.22
N ARG A 117 13.81 -19.57 0.33
CA ARG A 117 12.97 -20.52 -0.41
C ARG A 117 13.77 -21.40 -1.38
N THR A 118 14.74 -20.85 -2.10
CA THR A 118 15.53 -21.61 -3.08
C THR A 118 16.52 -22.57 -2.43
N HIS A 119 17.07 -22.20 -1.26
CA HIS A 119 18.10 -23.00 -0.57
C HIS A 119 17.58 -23.72 0.68
N ASN A 120 16.26 -23.67 0.93
CA ASN A 120 15.59 -24.26 2.10
C ASN A 120 16.29 -23.90 3.42
N LEU A 121 16.67 -22.63 3.57
CA LEU A 121 17.35 -22.11 4.76
C LEU A 121 16.35 -21.80 5.87
N GLN A 122 16.85 -21.22 6.97
CA GLN A 122 16.07 -20.76 8.13
C GLN A 122 14.77 -20.05 7.71
N ASP A 123 13.71 -20.21 8.51
CA ASP A 123 12.41 -19.61 8.22
C ASP A 123 12.47 -18.09 8.40
N VAL A 124 12.80 -17.39 7.31
CA VAL A 124 12.88 -15.92 7.23
C VAL A 124 11.56 -15.29 7.69
N ASN A 125 10.43 -15.98 7.55
CA ASN A 125 9.14 -15.48 8.01
C ASN A 125 9.06 -15.35 9.53
N VAL A 126 9.73 -16.25 10.27
CA VAL A 126 9.80 -16.22 11.75
C VAL A 126 10.72 -15.09 12.21
N LEU A 127 11.89 -14.94 11.58
CA LEU A 127 12.83 -13.85 11.90
C LEU A 127 12.19 -12.48 11.62
N MET A 128 11.55 -12.33 10.47
CA MET A 128 10.79 -11.14 10.11
C MET A 128 9.67 -10.85 11.11
N GLY A 129 8.94 -11.88 11.55
CA GLY A 129 7.91 -11.73 12.57
C GLY A 129 8.44 -11.21 13.91
N LYS A 130 9.65 -11.61 14.31
CA LYS A 130 10.31 -11.08 15.52
C LYS A 130 10.74 -9.63 15.33
N TYR A 131 11.38 -9.32 14.21
CA TYR A 131 11.85 -7.97 13.90
C TYR A 131 10.68 -6.96 13.81
N VAL A 132 9.58 -7.35 13.17
CA VAL A 132 8.37 -6.52 13.10
C VAL A 132 7.73 -6.31 14.49
N LYS A 133 7.75 -7.30 15.38
CA LYS A 133 7.27 -7.12 16.75
C LYS A 133 8.06 -6.05 17.50
N GLU A 134 9.38 -6.02 17.34
CA GLU A 134 10.25 -4.99 17.92
C GLU A 134 9.99 -3.60 17.29
N LEU A 135 9.63 -3.55 16.01
CA LEU A 135 9.24 -2.32 15.32
C LEU A 135 7.83 -1.82 15.68
N SER A 136 6.98 -2.62 16.34
CA SER A 136 5.55 -2.28 16.52
C SER A 136 5.25 -1.27 17.64
N GLU A 137 6.26 -0.68 18.26
CA GLU A 137 6.11 0.22 19.42
C GLU A 137 5.51 1.61 19.08
N SER A 138 5.54 2.04 17.81
CA SER A 138 5.00 3.36 17.40
C SER A 138 4.28 3.28 16.05
N SER A 139 3.38 4.23 15.79
CA SER A 139 2.62 4.28 14.51
C SER A 139 3.54 4.39 13.29
N GLU A 140 4.62 5.18 13.37
CA GLU A 140 5.56 5.36 12.27
C GLU A 140 6.35 4.08 11.98
N ARG A 141 6.84 3.41 13.02
CA ARG A 141 7.56 2.14 12.88
C ARG A 141 6.65 0.99 12.45
N SER A 142 5.36 1.03 12.82
CA SER A 142 4.35 0.11 12.29
C SER A 142 4.15 0.28 10.77
N LEU A 143 4.19 1.50 10.24
CA LEU A 143 4.16 1.71 8.79
C LEU A 143 5.44 1.23 8.09
N ALA A 144 6.60 1.36 8.74
CA ALA A 144 7.85 0.78 8.23
C ALA A 144 7.76 -0.77 8.17
N ALA A 145 7.16 -1.40 9.18
CA ALA A 145 6.89 -2.83 9.16
C ALA A 145 5.93 -3.24 8.03
N VAL A 146 4.93 -2.43 7.70
CA VAL A 146 4.04 -2.67 6.55
C VAL A 146 4.81 -2.65 5.23
N GLN A 147 5.74 -1.71 5.05
CA GLN A 147 6.60 -1.66 3.86
C GLN A 147 7.46 -2.92 3.76
N LEU A 148 7.99 -3.40 4.88
CA LEU A 148 8.80 -4.61 4.97
C LEU A 148 7.99 -5.85 4.58
N TYR A 149 6.77 -5.99 5.10
CA TYR A 149 5.87 -7.09 4.70
C TYR A 149 5.48 -7.04 3.23
N ARG A 150 5.17 -5.85 2.70
CA ARG A 150 4.82 -5.66 1.29
C ARG A 150 5.97 -6.09 0.37
N ARG A 151 7.18 -5.64 0.68
CA ARG A 151 8.44 -6.02 0.00
C ARG A 151 8.60 -7.55 -0.02
N ALA A 152 8.48 -8.17 1.15
CA ALA A 152 8.58 -9.62 1.31
C ALA A 152 7.45 -10.44 0.62
N GLY A 153 6.47 -9.81 -0.03
CA GLY A 153 5.31 -10.48 -0.62
C GLY A 153 4.30 -11.00 0.41
N ARG A 154 4.42 -10.58 1.67
CA ARG A 154 3.50 -10.92 2.78
C ARG A 154 2.41 -9.86 2.94
N PHE A 155 1.63 -9.66 1.88
CA PHE A 155 0.67 -8.57 1.81
C PHE A 155 -0.42 -8.62 2.89
N LEU A 156 -0.94 -9.82 3.21
CA LEU A 156 -1.98 -9.99 4.23
C LEU A 156 -1.48 -9.65 5.65
N ASP A 157 -0.22 -9.93 5.96
CA ASP A 157 0.40 -9.49 7.22
C ASP A 157 0.49 -7.97 7.29
N GLY A 158 0.91 -7.33 6.19
CA GLY A 158 0.90 -5.88 6.08
C GLY A 158 -0.51 -5.29 6.27
N ALA A 159 -1.51 -5.88 5.62
CA ALA A 159 -2.90 -5.45 5.75
C ALA A 159 -3.40 -5.56 7.20
N ARG A 160 -3.12 -6.66 7.90
CA ARG A 160 -3.44 -6.84 9.33
C ARG A 160 -2.86 -5.74 10.21
N VAL A 161 -1.60 -5.35 9.98
CA VAL A 161 -0.96 -4.26 10.73
C VAL A 161 -1.66 -2.94 10.46
N VAL A 162 -1.96 -2.63 9.19
CA VAL A 162 -2.68 -1.39 8.83
C VAL A 162 -4.08 -1.34 9.42
N TYR A 163 -4.84 -2.45 9.40
CA TYR A 163 -6.18 -2.52 10.02
C TYR A 163 -6.13 -2.27 11.52
N ARG A 164 -5.17 -2.88 12.22
CA ARG A 164 -4.98 -2.65 13.66
C ARG A 164 -4.69 -1.18 13.95
N LEU A 165 -3.79 -0.57 13.17
CA LEU A 165 -3.47 0.84 13.29
C LEU A 165 -4.69 1.73 13.02
N ALA A 166 -5.48 1.42 11.99
CA ALA A 166 -6.69 2.17 11.68
C ALA A 166 -7.71 2.12 12.84
N GLU A 167 -7.86 0.95 13.49
CA GLU A 167 -8.76 0.81 14.64
C GLU A 167 -8.26 1.53 15.88
N GLU A 168 -6.95 1.56 16.13
CA GLU A 168 -6.34 2.37 17.18
C GLU A 168 -6.55 3.87 16.95
N GLU A 169 -6.38 4.34 15.71
CA GLU A 169 -6.61 5.74 15.35
C GLU A 169 -8.09 6.11 15.38
N ARG A 170 -8.99 5.17 15.08
CA ARG A 170 -10.43 5.34 15.23
C ARG A 170 -10.81 5.58 16.70
N LYS A 171 -10.24 4.79 17.63
CA LYS A 171 -10.43 5.00 19.08
C LYS A 171 -9.91 6.36 19.58
N LYS A 172 -8.94 6.95 18.88
CA LYS A 172 -8.42 8.30 19.15
C LYS A 172 -9.22 9.41 18.43
N ALA A 173 -10.36 9.08 17.82
CA ALA A 173 -11.17 10.02 17.04
C ALA A 173 -10.35 10.76 15.95
N ALA A 174 -9.46 10.04 15.27
CA ALA A 174 -8.68 10.61 14.16
C ALA A 174 -9.59 11.10 13.02
N THR A 175 -9.10 12.08 12.25
CA THR A 175 -9.84 12.64 11.12
C THR A 175 -10.29 11.57 10.11
N CYS A 176 -11.48 11.73 9.54
CA CYS A 176 -12.04 10.81 8.54
C CYS A 176 -11.08 10.59 7.35
N LEU A 177 -10.36 11.63 6.92
CA LEU A 177 -9.39 11.52 5.82
C LEU A 177 -8.22 10.57 6.16
N ARG A 178 -7.72 10.62 7.40
CA ARG A 178 -6.65 9.73 7.86
C ARG A 178 -7.12 8.28 7.91
N LEU A 179 -8.31 8.04 8.47
CA LEU A 179 -8.92 6.71 8.53
C LEU A 179 -9.18 6.15 7.14
N LYS A 180 -9.76 6.95 6.23
CA LYS A 180 -9.92 6.58 4.81
C LYS A 180 -8.60 6.16 4.19
N LYS A 181 -7.52 6.95 4.36
CA LYS A 181 -6.19 6.63 3.80
C LYS A 181 -5.64 5.31 4.32
N MET A 182 -5.80 5.02 5.62
CA MET A 182 -5.35 3.75 6.20
C MET A 182 -6.13 2.56 5.66
N TYR A 183 -7.47 2.63 5.62
CA TYR A 183 -8.27 1.54 5.06
C TYR A 183 -8.04 1.35 3.55
N VAL A 184 -7.82 2.43 2.78
CA VAL A 184 -7.42 2.32 1.37
C VAL A 184 -6.06 1.63 1.23
N LEU A 185 -5.08 1.96 2.08
CA LEU A 185 -3.77 1.29 2.07
C LEU A 185 -3.91 -0.21 2.36
N ALA A 186 -4.71 -0.60 3.35
CA ALA A 186 -4.97 -2.00 3.66
C ALA A 186 -5.63 -2.73 2.47
N ALA A 187 -6.63 -2.11 1.85
CA ALA A 187 -7.29 -2.67 0.68
C ALA A 187 -6.34 -2.82 -0.53
N LEU A 188 -5.45 -1.85 -0.76
CA LEU A 188 -4.44 -1.93 -1.83
C LEU A 188 -3.45 -3.08 -1.61
N LEU A 189 -3.07 -3.37 -0.36
CA LEU A 189 -2.24 -4.54 -0.07
C LEU A 189 -2.97 -5.84 -0.41
N ILE A 190 -4.29 -5.91 -0.17
CA ILE A 190 -5.10 -7.06 -0.55
C ILE A 190 -5.21 -7.19 -2.08
N GLU A 191 -5.33 -6.08 -2.82
CA GLU A 191 -5.25 -6.13 -4.28
C GLU A 191 -3.87 -6.62 -4.78
N GLU A 192 -2.78 -6.22 -4.13
CA GLU A 192 -1.44 -6.72 -4.44
C GLU A 192 -1.31 -8.23 -4.16
N TYR A 193 -1.96 -8.73 -3.10
CA TYR A 193 -2.08 -10.16 -2.83
C TYR A 193 -2.77 -10.91 -3.98
N HIS A 194 -3.94 -10.45 -4.41
CA HIS A 194 -4.66 -11.04 -5.55
C HIS A 194 -3.82 -11.04 -6.82
N MET A 195 -3.18 -9.91 -7.13
CA MET A 195 -2.31 -9.79 -8.31
C MET A 195 -1.10 -10.75 -8.25
N SER A 196 -0.49 -10.89 -7.07
CA SER A 196 0.63 -11.82 -6.84
C SER A 196 0.19 -13.28 -7.00
N ASN A 197 -0.95 -13.65 -6.43
CA ASN A 197 -1.52 -15.00 -6.57
C ASN A 197 -1.87 -15.32 -8.01
N LYS A 198 -2.55 -14.41 -8.70
CA LYS A 198 -2.86 -14.56 -10.12
C LYS A 198 -1.60 -14.74 -10.97
N ALA A 199 -0.55 -13.96 -10.71
CA ALA A 199 0.73 -14.07 -11.42
C ALA A 199 1.45 -15.40 -11.12
N ARG A 200 1.33 -15.94 -9.91
CA ARG A 200 1.85 -17.27 -9.54
C ARG A 200 1.13 -18.36 -10.33
N LEU A 201 -0.20 -18.37 -10.30
CA LEU A 201 -1.03 -19.36 -11.01
C LEU A 201 -0.81 -19.33 -12.52
N ALA A 202 -0.68 -18.13 -13.11
CA ALA A 202 -0.39 -17.98 -14.54
C ALA A 202 0.97 -18.59 -14.94
N LYS A 203 1.96 -18.59 -14.05
CA LYS A 203 3.27 -19.23 -14.30
C LYS A 203 3.21 -20.75 -14.17
N GLU A 204 2.42 -21.26 -13.24
CA GLU A 204 2.23 -22.70 -13.01
C GLU A 204 1.43 -23.34 -14.15
N GLN A 205 0.48 -22.61 -14.74
CA GLN A 205 -0.41 -23.08 -15.80
C GLN A 205 -0.07 -22.48 -17.17
N LYS A 206 1.15 -22.72 -17.66
CA LYS A 206 1.59 -22.25 -18.98
C LYS A 206 0.61 -22.69 -20.08
N GLY A 207 -0.06 -21.72 -20.70
CA GLY A 207 -1.00 -21.92 -21.81
C GLY A 207 -2.48 -22.01 -21.41
N ALA A 208 -2.82 -21.87 -20.12
CA ALA A 208 -4.21 -21.73 -19.69
C ALA A 208 -4.79 -20.37 -20.09
N SER A 209 -6.09 -20.33 -20.40
CA SER A 209 -6.80 -19.08 -20.66
C SER A 209 -6.92 -18.26 -19.37
N ASP A 210 -7.01 -16.92 -19.50
CA ASP A 210 -7.21 -16.02 -18.35
C ASP A 210 -8.45 -16.39 -17.51
N ALA A 211 -9.48 -16.97 -18.14
CA ALA A 211 -10.67 -17.45 -17.44
C ALA A 211 -10.39 -18.66 -16.54
N ASN A 212 -9.53 -19.58 -16.98
CA ASN A 212 -9.11 -20.72 -16.16
C ASN A 212 -8.21 -20.30 -15.00
N VAL A 213 -7.31 -19.32 -15.22
CA VAL A 213 -6.49 -18.76 -14.14
C VAL A 213 -7.36 -18.06 -13.10
N ALA A 214 -8.35 -17.27 -13.53
CA ALA A 214 -9.29 -16.61 -12.62
C ALA A 214 -10.20 -17.60 -11.87
N LEU A 215 -10.61 -18.69 -12.52
CA LEU A 215 -11.40 -19.74 -11.86
C LEU A 215 -10.58 -20.48 -10.81
N ASN A 216 -9.31 -20.80 -11.11
CA ASN A 216 -8.42 -21.45 -10.15
C ASN A 216 -8.03 -20.53 -8.99
N GLU A 217 -7.92 -19.22 -9.22
CA GLU A 217 -7.76 -18.24 -8.14
C GLU A 217 -8.92 -18.30 -7.12
N LEU A 218 -10.15 -18.44 -7.61
CA LEU A 218 -11.35 -18.58 -6.76
C LEU A 218 -11.44 -19.94 -6.05
N LEU A 219 -10.82 -20.99 -6.60
CA LEU A 219 -10.89 -22.36 -6.06
C LEU A 219 -9.73 -22.68 -5.10
N GLU A 220 -8.52 -22.22 -5.40
CA GLU A 220 -7.32 -22.44 -4.58
C GLU A 220 -7.14 -21.35 -3.50
N GLY A 221 -7.82 -20.21 -3.65
CA GLY A 221 -7.66 -19.06 -2.77
C GLY A 221 -7.99 -19.27 -1.29
N ASP A 222 -8.79 -20.29 -0.95
CA ASP A 222 -9.30 -20.52 0.42
C ASP A 222 -8.61 -21.65 1.19
N GLY A 223 -7.73 -22.45 0.57
CA GLY A 223 -7.17 -23.65 1.21
C GLY A 223 -6.21 -23.37 2.38
N ASP A 224 -5.42 -22.29 2.27
CA ASP A 224 -4.36 -21.92 3.22
C ASP A 224 -4.70 -20.65 4.04
N LEU A 225 -5.86 -20.04 3.82
CA LEU A 225 -6.25 -18.80 4.50
C LEU A 225 -6.91 -19.06 5.86
N SER A 226 -6.55 -18.22 6.84
CA SER A 226 -7.32 -18.14 8.09
C SER A 226 -8.73 -17.61 7.82
N MET A 227 -9.70 -18.01 8.63
CA MET A 227 -11.06 -17.43 8.59
C MET A 227 -11.05 -15.89 8.78
N GLU A 228 -10.08 -15.36 9.52
CA GLU A 228 -9.89 -13.92 9.68
C GLU A 228 -9.42 -13.25 8.37
N ASP A 229 -8.61 -13.95 7.58
CA ASP A 229 -8.07 -13.44 6.33
C ASP A 229 -9.12 -13.42 5.24
N SER A 230 -9.93 -14.48 5.09
CA SER A 230 -11.06 -14.49 4.16
C SER A 230 -12.05 -13.34 4.47
N ARG A 231 -12.39 -13.13 5.75
CA ARG A 231 -13.26 -12.00 6.15
C ARG A 231 -12.66 -10.63 5.84
N MET A 232 -11.34 -10.50 5.96
CA MET A 232 -10.64 -9.25 5.65
C MET A 232 -10.64 -8.97 4.16
N ILE A 233 -10.40 -10.00 3.35
CA ILE A 233 -10.43 -9.93 1.88
C ILE A 233 -11.83 -9.55 1.40
N ASP A 234 -12.87 -10.22 1.88
CA ASP A 234 -14.26 -9.94 1.51
C ASP A 234 -14.70 -8.51 1.79
N ARG A 235 -14.13 -7.89 2.84
CA ARG A 235 -14.50 -6.56 3.33
C ARG A 235 -13.42 -5.50 3.11
N ALA A 236 -12.46 -5.78 2.23
CA ALA A 236 -11.27 -4.95 2.03
C ALA A 236 -11.62 -3.46 1.84
N TRP A 237 -12.60 -3.18 0.98
CA TRP A 237 -12.98 -1.81 0.63
C TRP A 237 -14.09 -1.23 1.52
N THR A 238 -14.81 -2.02 2.30
CA THR A 238 -16.02 -1.60 3.03
C THR A 238 -15.75 -0.49 4.04
N ALA A 239 -14.66 -0.61 4.80
CA ALA A 239 -14.26 0.42 5.76
C ALA A 239 -13.87 1.73 5.06
N ALA A 240 -13.11 1.65 3.95
CA ALA A 240 -12.73 2.82 3.17
C ALA A 240 -13.95 3.52 2.55
N GLN A 241 -14.95 2.76 2.10
CA GLN A 241 -16.21 3.29 1.60
C GLN A 241 -16.99 4.05 2.67
N ALA A 242 -17.09 3.51 3.89
CA ALA A 242 -17.76 4.17 5.00
C ALA A 242 -17.24 5.61 5.21
N TYR A 243 -15.92 5.74 5.40
CA TYR A 243 -15.27 7.04 5.60
C TYR A 243 -15.32 7.92 4.35
N HIS A 244 -15.35 7.33 3.15
CA HIS A 244 -15.54 8.10 1.93
C HIS A 244 -16.94 8.72 1.85
N PHE A 245 -17.99 7.93 2.12
CA PHE A 245 -19.37 8.39 2.01
C PHE A 245 -19.76 9.38 3.11
N ILE A 246 -19.21 9.26 4.33
CA ILE A 246 -19.45 10.29 5.38
C ILE A 246 -18.84 11.62 4.99
N MET A 247 -17.61 11.62 4.45
CA MET A 247 -16.96 12.82 3.94
C MET A 247 -17.73 13.41 2.75
N LEU A 248 -18.28 12.56 1.87
CA LEU A 248 -19.09 13.01 0.73
C LEU A 248 -20.41 13.63 1.19
N ALA A 249 -21.12 13.00 2.11
CA ALA A 249 -22.38 13.51 2.66
C ALA A 249 -22.17 14.85 3.38
N GLN A 250 -21.11 14.98 4.18
CA GLN A 250 -20.74 16.25 4.82
C GLN A 250 -20.45 17.32 3.77
N ARG A 251 -19.66 17.02 2.74
CA ARG A 251 -19.36 17.97 1.65
C ARG A 251 -20.62 18.44 0.94
N GLN A 252 -21.49 17.51 0.52
CA GLN A 252 -22.77 17.82 -0.13
C GLN A 252 -23.64 18.72 0.73
N LEU A 253 -23.67 18.47 2.05
CA LEU A 253 -24.42 19.29 2.99
C LEU A 253 -23.89 20.72 3.04
N PHE A 254 -22.58 20.91 3.10
CA PHE A 254 -21.94 22.23 3.11
C PHE A 254 -22.03 22.98 1.77
N GLU A 255 -22.05 22.26 0.65
CA GLU A 255 -22.23 22.83 -0.69
C GLU A 255 -23.70 23.19 -1.00
N GLY A 256 -24.64 22.77 -0.14
CA GLY A 256 -26.06 23.06 -0.29
C GLY A 256 -26.87 22.00 -1.05
N ASP A 257 -26.24 20.91 -1.51
CA ASP A 257 -26.95 19.75 -2.08
C ASP A 257 -27.54 18.88 -0.95
N HIS A 258 -28.58 19.40 -0.29
CA HIS A 258 -29.22 18.76 0.86
C HIS A 258 -29.88 17.42 0.49
N TYR A 259 -30.41 17.30 -0.72
CA TYR A 259 -31.06 16.07 -1.19
C TYR A 259 -30.04 14.98 -1.53
N GLY A 260 -28.92 15.34 -2.18
CA GLY A 260 -27.77 14.45 -2.36
C GLY A 260 -27.19 13.98 -1.04
N ALA A 261 -26.94 14.93 -0.11
CA ALA A 261 -26.47 14.62 1.24
C ALA A 261 -27.38 13.62 1.95
N MET A 262 -28.71 13.83 1.91
CA MET A 262 -29.68 12.91 2.51
C MET A 262 -29.60 11.50 1.91
N LYS A 263 -29.49 11.36 0.57
CA LYS A 263 -29.34 10.04 -0.07
C LYS A 263 -28.06 9.34 0.36
N THR A 264 -26.94 10.07 0.38
CA THR A 264 -25.66 9.54 0.82
C THR A 264 -25.71 9.15 2.31
N SER A 265 -26.33 9.96 3.17
CA SER A 265 -26.54 9.66 4.58
C SER A 265 -27.47 8.47 4.81
N LEU A 266 -28.48 8.28 3.95
CA LEU A 266 -29.34 7.11 4.03
C LEU A 266 -28.57 5.83 3.67
N TYR A 267 -27.65 5.90 2.71
CA TYR A 267 -26.76 4.80 2.39
C TYR A 267 -25.76 4.52 3.52
N LEU A 268 -25.35 5.54 4.28
CA LEU A 268 -24.42 5.39 5.40
C LEU A 268 -24.92 4.48 6.53
N THR A 269 -26.22 4.25 6.65
CA THR A 269 -26.81 3.38 7.70
C THR A 269 -26.31 1.94 7.62
N GLN A 270 -25.87 1.47 6.44
CA GLN A 270 -25.26 0.14 6.32
C GLN A 270 -23.83 0.05 6.89
N PHE A 271 -23.20 1.19 7.21
CA PHE A 271 -21.82 1.28 7.69
C PHE A 271 -21.73 1.58 9.21
N GLU A 272 -22.81 1.35 9.96
CA GLU A 272 -22.86 1.49 11.44
C GLU A 272 -21.79 0.67 12.18
N ALA A 273 -21.18 -0.34 11.54
CA ALA A 273 -20.05 -1.07 12.12
C ALA A 273 -18.74 -0.23 12.17
N TYR A 274 -18.58 0.74 11.27
CA TYR A 274 -17.35 1.52 11.11
C TYR A 274 -17.48 2.98 11.57
N ILE A 275 -18.69 3.52 11.57
CA ILE A 275 -19.00 4.89 11.99
C ILE A 275 -20.02 4.80 13.12
N GLU A 276 -19.92 5.68 14.11
CA GLU A 276 -20.87 5.69 15.21
C GLU A 276 -22.30 5.90 14.70
N PRO A 277 -23.27 5.05 15.08
CA PRO A 277 -24.64 5.17 14.60
C PRO A 277 -25.28 6.54 14.89
N ILE A 278 -24.87 7.20 15.97
CA ILE A 278 -25.34 8.55 16.33
C ILE A 278 -24.92 9.57 15.28
N GLU A 279 -23.66 9.52 14.81
CA GLU A 279 -23.15 10.44 13.79
C GLU A 279 -23.89 10.26 12.46
N VAL A 280 -24.08 9.00 12.04
CA VAL A 280 -24.81 8.66 10.80
C VAL A 280 -26.24 9.19 10.83
N HIS A 281 -26.98 8.92 11.91
CA HIS A 281 -28.38 9.33 12.01
C HIS A 281 -28.54 10.82 12.27
N SER A 282 -27.59 11.47 12.95
CA SER A 282 -27.57 12.93 13.09
C SER A 282 -27.41 13.61 11.73
N LEU A 283 -26.48 13.12 10.91
CA LEU A 283 -26.28 13.64 9.56
C LEU A 283 -27.51 13.38 8.66
N LEU A 284 -28.13 12.20 8.79
CA LEU A 284 -29.37 11.88 8.08
C LEU A 284 -30.54 12.78 8.52
N ALA A 285 -30.70 13.03 9.83
CA ALA A 285 -31.74 13.91 10.36
C ALA A 285 -31.55 15.36 9.88
N LEU A 286 -30.32 15.87 9.92
CA LEU A 286 -29.98 17.23 9.46
C LEU A 286 -30.24 17.41 7.96
N SER A 287 -29.71 16.50 7.13
CA SER A 287 -29.86 16.57 5.67
C SER A 287 -31.32 16.38 5.22
N SER A 288 -32.05 15.44 5.83
CA SER A 288 -33.48 15.24 5.54
C SER A 288 -34.36 16.41 5.99
N CYS A 289 -34.04 17.05 7.11
CA CYS A 289 -34.71 18.27 7.55
C CYS A 289 -34.47 19.42 6.55
N ALA A 290 -33.21 19.60 6.11
CA ALA A 290 -32.84 20.65 5.16
C ALA A 290 -33.53 20.50 3.79
N CYS A 291 -33.73 19.27 3.31
CA CYS A 291 -34.48 19.02 2.07
C CYS A 291 -35.99 18.84 2.26
N ARG A 292 -36.51 19.06 3.49
CA ARG A 292 -37.93 18.94 3.87
C ARG A 292 -38.52 17.54 3.69
N GLN A 293 -37.70 16.50 3.71
CA GLN A 293 -38.13 15.11 3.70
C GLN A 293 -38.42 14.62 5.13
N PHE A 294 -39.51 15.11 5.71
CA PHE A 294 -39.82 14.90 7.13
C PHE A 294 -40.13 13.43 7.50
N SER A 295 -40.56 12.58 6.55
CA SER A 295 -40.74 11.14 6.82
C SER A 295 -39.42 10.39 7.03
N VAL A 296 -38.36 10.76 6.29
CA VAL A 296 -37.00 10.24 6.53
C VAL A 296 -36.44 10.82 7.84
N CYS A 297 -36.63 12.13 8.05
CA CYS A 297 -36.17 12.83 9.24
C CYS A 297 -36.74 12.21 10.52
N SER A 298 -38.05 11.97 10.57
CA SER A 298 -38.73 11.34 11.71
C SER A 298 -38.15 9.95 12.04
N ARG A 299 -37.88 9.13 11.02
CA ARG A 299 -37.22 7.82 11.22
C ARG A 299 -35.81 7.94 11.78
N ALA A 300 -35.04 8.93 11.33
CA ALA A 300 -33.72 9.19 11.88
C ALA A 300 -33.80 9.62 13.36
N PHE A 301 -34.74 10.49 13.73
CA PHE A 301 -34.98 10.87 15.13
C PHE A 301 -35.39 9.66 16.00
N MET A 302 -36.31 8.81 15.54
CA MET A 302 -36.68 7.58 16.25
C MET A 302 -35.47 6.69 16.50
N ARG A 303 -34.56 6.58 15.52
CA ARG A 303 -33.33 5.80 15.67
C ARG A 303 -32.37 6.44 16.68
N LEU A 304 -32.16 7.75 16.63
CA LEU A 304 -31.35 8.50 17.62
C LEU A 304 -31.88 8.31 19.04
N GLU A 305 -33.19 8.39 19.24
CA GLU A 305 -33.82 8.13 20.54
C GLU A 305 -33.64 6.69 21.02
N SER A 306 -33.65 5.72 20.09
CA SER A 306 -33.44 4.30 20.42
C SER A 306 -31.99 3.96 20.79
N LEU A 307 -31.04 4.75 20.30
CA LEU A 307 -29.61 4.60 20.59
C LEU A 307 -29.22 5.24 21.92
N ALA A 308 -29.94 6.28 22.34
CA ALA A 308 -29.72 6.95 23.61
C ALA A 308 -30.36 6.19 24.79
N ASP A 309 -29.68 6.21 25.94
CA ASP A 309 -30.19 5.62 27.18
C ASP A 309 -31.57 6.20 27.54
N PRO A 310 -32.57 5.39 27.94
CA PRO A 310 -33.91 5.86 28.24
C PRO A 310 -34.00 6.99 29.27
N GLN A 311 -33.05 7.11 30.19
CA GLN A 311 -33.05 8.14 31.22
C GLN A 311 -32.13 9.33 30.92
N SER A 312 -31.36 9.28 29.83
CA SER A 312 -30.41 10.32 29.45
C SER A 312 -31.08 11.67 29.11
N GLU A 313 -30.37 12.76 29.42
CA GLU A 313 -30.75 14.10 28.95
C GLU A 313 -30.71 14.21 27.43
N GLU A 314 -29.79 13.49 26.77
CA GLU A 314 -29.67 13.44 25.31
C GLU A 314 -30.95 12.93 24.65
N ARG A 315 -31.54 11.84 25.17
CA ARG A 315 -32.81 11.32 24.65
C ARG A 315 -33.94 12.34 24.80
N ARG A 316 -34.00 13.03 25.94
CA ARG A 316 -35.00 14.10 26.17
C ARG A 316 -34.79 15.27 25.20
N ALA A 317 -33.54 15.60 24.88
CA ALA A 317 -33.21 16.64 23.90
C ALA A 317 -33.68 16.25 22.48
N TYR A 318 -33.44 15.01 22.05
CA TYR A 318 -33.95 14.50 20.77
C TYR A 318 -35.49 14.54 20.70
N GLN A 319 -36.17 14.08 21.75
CA GLN A 319 -37.63 14.09 21.83
C GLN A 319 -38.20 15.50 21.75
N LYS A 320 -37.60 16.44 22.47
CA LYS A 320 -38.01 17.85 22.45
C LYS A 320 -37.84 18.45 21.05
N LEU A 321 -36.68 18.24 20.42
CA LEU A 321 -36.40 18.70 19.06
C LEU A 321 -37.39 18.09 18.05
N ALA A 322 -37.67 16.80 18.15
CA ALA A 322 -38.63 16.11 17.30
C ALA A 322 -40.04 16.68 17.47
N LEU A 323 -40.50 16.92 18.71
CA LEU A 323 -41.80 17.54 18.98
C LEU A 323 -41.89 18.97 18.43
N ASP A 324 -40.86 19.79 18.64
CA ASP A 324 -40.81 21.17 18.16
C ASP A 324 -40.83 21.23 16.62
N LEU A 325 -40.15 20.29 15.95
CA LEU A 325 -40.10 20.21 14.50
C LEU A 325 -41.41 19.66 13.91
N PHE A 326 -41.85 18.49 14.36
CA PHE A 326 -42.95 17.75 13.73
C PHE A 326 -44.33 18.27 14.13
N SER A 327 -44.46 19.05 15.20
CA SER A 327 -45.68 19.81 15.50
C SER A 327 -45.98 20.87 14.42
N ARG A 328 -44.94 21.42 13.78
CA ARG A 328 -45.06 22.41 12.70
C ARG A 328 -45.04 21.76 11.31
N TYR A 329 -44.23 20.72 11.16
CA TYR A 329 -44.02 20.02 9.89
C TYR A 329 -44.32 18.53 10.05
N PRO A 330 -45.59 18.11 9.95
CA PRO A 330 -45.94 16.71 10.16
C PRO A 330 -45.22 15.81 9.15
N PRO A 331 -44.73 14.62 9.58
CA PRO A 331 -44.07 13.66 8.70
C PRO A 331 -45.11 12.92 7.83
N THR A 332 -45.73 13.64 6.90
CA THR A 332 -46.60 13.08 5.87
C THR A 332 -45.80 12.67 4.65
N ASP A 333 -46.07 11.47 4.10
CA ASP A 333 -45.50 10.99 2.84
C ASP A 333 -46.10 11.73 1.64
N ASN A 334 -45.78 13.02 1.49
CA ASN A 334 -46.38 13.89 0.47
C ASN A 334 -45.51 14.08 -0.79
N GLN A 335 -44.69 13.10 -1.15
CA GLN A 335 -44.12 12.99 -2.49
C GLN A 335 -44.28 11.58 -3.04
N GLY A 336 -45.20 11.43 -3.97
CA GLY A 336 -45.34 10.21 -4.76
C GLY A 336 -44.06 9.90 -5.53
N LYS A 337 -43.72 8.61 -5.59
CA LYS A 337 -42.92 8.00 -6.68
C LYS A 337 -41.63 8.74 -7.07
N THR A 338 -40.68 8.86 -6.15
CA THR A 338 -39.28 8.62 -6.54
C THR A 338 -38.83 7.35 -5.85
N ALA A 339 -38.71 6.29 -6.65
CA ALA A 339 -38.36 4.94 -6.22
C ALA A 339 -37.11 4.97 -5.33
N ASN A 340 -37.32 4.76 -4.04
CA ASN A 340 -36.35 4.21 -3.11
C ASN A 340 -37.21 3.53 -2.06
N CYS A 341 -37.65 2.31 -2.39
CA CYS A 341 -38.52 1.61 -1.47
C CYS A 341 -37.66 1.21 -0.28
N THR A 342 -37.97 1.81 0.88
CA THR A 342 -37.26 1.62 2.15
C THR A 342 -37.58 0.25 2.77
N GLY A 343 -37.88 -0.74 1.91
CA GLY A 343 -38.37 -2.08 2.25
C GLY A 343 -38.32 -3.06 1.08
N CYS A 344 -37.48 -2.83 0.06
CA CYS A 344 -37.22 -3.81 -0.99
C CYS A 344 -35.82 -4.34 -0.77
N ASP A 345 -35.72 -5.66 -0.69
CA ASP A 345 -34.48 -6.45 -0.58
C ASP A 345 -33.51 -6.32 -1.79
N LYS A 346 -33.67 -5.29 -2.63
CA LYS A 346 -32.76 -5.00 -3.74
C LYS A 346 -31.93 -3.77 -3.41
N ALA A 347 -30.76 -4.01 -2.83
CA ALA A 347 -29.74 -2.99 -2.66
C ALA A 347 -29.22 -2.55 -4.04
N PHE A 348 -29.54 -1.32 -4.44
CA PHE A 348 -28.95 -0.73 -5.64
C PHE A 348 -27.50 -0.32 -5.34
N PRO A 349 -26.54 -0.58 -6.26
CA PRO A 349 -25.20 -0.03 -6.15
C PRO A 349 -25.25 1.49 -6.05
N VAL A 350 -24.29 2.10 -5.37
CA VAL A 350 -24.22 3.55 -5.21
C VAL A 350 -23.04 4.11 -5.99
N CYS A 351 -23.25 5.24 -6.65
CA CYS A 351 -22.21 5.95 -7.38
C CYS A 351 -21.15 6.46 -6.40
N ILE A 352 -19.89 6.04 -6.58
CA ILE A 352 -18.77 6.46 -5.74
C ILE A 352 -18.42 7.96 -5.90
N ALA A 353 -18.87 8.61 -6.97
CA ALA A 353 -18.63 10.04 -7.17
C ALA A 353 -19.66 10.91 -6.43
N SER A 354 -20.94 10.53 -6.49
CA SER A 354 -22.07 11.37 -6.03
C SER A 354 -22.91 10.80 -4.89
N GLY A 355 -22.72 9.54 -4.50
CA GLY A 355 -23.56 8.89 -3.48
C GLY A 355 -24.99 8.59 -3.97
N ARG A 356 -25.28 8.76 -5.26
CA ARG A 356 -26.60 8.50 -5.84
C ARG A 356 -26.81 7.00 -6.10
N PRO A 357 -28.00 6.44 -5.82
CA PRO A 357 -28.34 5.07 -6.21
C PRO A 357 -28.28 4.91 -7.73
N MET A 358 -27.59 3.86 -8.17
CA MET A 358 -27.40 3.55 -9.58
C MET A 358 -28.53 2.68 -10.11
N ILE A 359 -29.29 3.24 -11.04
CA ILE A 359 -30.37 2.58 -11.76
C ILE A 359 -29.99 2.33 -13.23
N ALA A 360 -28.95 3.01 -13.72
CA ALA A 360 -28.48 2.88 -15.10
C ALA A 360 -27.71 1.56 -15.32
N TYR A 361 -27.86 1.00 -16.51
CA TYR A 361 -27.14 -0.21 -16.95
C TYR A 361 -25.70 0.08 -17.37
N GLN A 362 -25.42 1.31 -17.83
CA GLN A 362 -24.09 1.78 -18.18
C GLN A 362 -23.48 2.49 -16.99
N PHE A 363 -22.25 2.09 -16.63
CA PHE A 363 -21.51 2.66 -15.52
C PHE A 363 -20.01 2.45 -15.73
N TRP A 364 -19.24 3.41 -15.24
CA TRP A 364 -17.80 3.25 -15.10
C TRP A 364 -17.49 2.33 -13.92
N LEU A 365 -16.51 1.45 -14.09
CA LEU A 365 -16.01 0.55 -13.05
C LEU A 365 -14.52 0.83 -12.82
N CYS A 366 -14.14 1.12 -11.58
CA CYS A 366 -12.72 1.30 -11.25
C CYS A 366 -11.95 -0.01 -11.45
N PRO A 367 -10.80 -0.01 -12.17
CA PRO A 367 -10.01 -1.22 -12.37
C PRO A 367 -9.37 -1.75 -11.09
N VAL A 368 -9.20 -0.90 -10.06
CA VAL A 368 -8.60 -1.28 -8.78
C VAL A 368 -9.70 -1.66 -7.77
N CYS A 369 -10.46 -0.70 -7.23
CA CYS A 369 -11.40 -0.97 -6.14
C CYS A 369 -12.78 -1.51 -6.56
N LYS A 370 -12.98 -1.74 -7.86
CA LYS A 370 -14.22 -2.24 -8.48
C LYS A 370 -15.48 -1.46 -8.09
N GLN A 371 -15.33 -0.21 -7.67
CA GLN A 371 -16.45 0.69 -7.39
C GLN A 371 -17.01 1.28 -8.66
N ARG A 372 -18.31 1.57 -8.63
CA ARG A 372 -19.08 2.04 -9.78
C ARG A 372 -19.30 3.54 -9.71
N ALA A 373 -19.30 4.20 -10.86
CA ALA A 373 -19.70 5.60 -10.98
C ALA A 373 -20.53 5.80 -12.25
N TYR A 374 -21.36 6.85 -12.26
CA TYR A 374 -21.92 7.35 -13.51
C TYR A 374 -20.80 7.88 -14.40
N GLU A 375 -20.81 7.53 -15.69
CA GLU A 375 -19.78 7.96 -16.66
C GLU A 375 -19.69 9.48 -16.76
N GLU A 376 -20.83 10.17 -16.78
CA GLU A 376 -20.90 11.63 -16.81
C GLU A 376 -20.25 12.29 -15.59
N GLU A 377 -20.40 11.68 -14.41
CA GLU A 377 -19.88 12.23 -13.16
C GLU A 377 -18.39 11.93 -13.00
N ILE A 378 -17.94 10.72 -13.38
CA ILE A 378 -16.55 10.30 -13.18
C ILE A 378 -15.57 11.05 -14.09
N HIS A 379 -16.01 11.52 -15.27
CA HIS A 379 -15.19 12.34 -16.17
C HIS A 379 -14.69 13.65 -15.54
N SER A 380 -15.37 14.14 -14.50
CA SER A 380 -14.92 15.33 -13.76
C SER A 380 -13.71 15.05 -12.84
N PHE A 381 -13.36 13.78 -12.64
CA PHE A 381 -12.27 13.35 -11.78
C PHE A 381 -11.08 12.84 -12.59
N LYS A 382 -9.87 13.22 -12.18
CA LYS A 382 -8.62 12.64 -12.72
C LYS A 382 -8.27 11.28 -12.08
N PHE A 383 -8.74 11.07 -10.85
CA PHE A 383 -8.44 9.90 -10.04
C PHE A 383 -9.72 9.37 -9.39
N CYS A 384 -9.82 8.05 -9.20
CA CYS A 384 -10.94 7.41 -8.54
C CYS A 384 -11.18 8.05 -7.16
N PRO A 385 -12.42 8.51 -6.86
CA PRO A 385 -12.74 9.15 -5.58
C PRO A 385 -12.44 8.30 -4.34
N LEU A 386 -12.44 6.96 -4.47
CA LEU A 386 -12.15 6.05 -3.37
C LEU A 386 -10.66 5.72 -3.24
N CYS A 387 -10.10 5.05 -4.25
CA CYS A 387 -8.74 4.47 -4.18
C CYS A 387 -7.65 5.35 -4.79
N HIS A 388 -8.01 6.47 -5.43
CA HIS A 388 -7.09 7.38 -6.11
C HIS A 388 -6.31 6.77 -7.29
N ALA A 389 -6.73 5.62 -7.82
CA ALA A 389 -6.21 5.10 -9.09
C ALA A 389 -6.54 6.09 -10.22
N GLN A 390 -5.63 6.25 -11.18
CA GLN A 390 -5.84 7.12 -12.33
C GLN A 390 -7.04 6.64 -13.16
N ILE A 391 -7.91 7.58 -13.54
CA ILE A 391 -9.02 7.31 -14.45
C ILE A 391 -8.46 7.42 -15.87
N ALA A 392 -8.68 6.37 -16.67
CA ALA A 392 -8.20 6.27 -18.06
C ALA A 392 -9.02 7.14 -19.01
#